data_AF-A0A9D2EBA7-F1
#
_entry.id   AF-A0A9D2EBA7-F1
#
_cell.length_a   1.000
_cell.length_b   1.000
_cell.length_c   1.000
_cell.angle_alpha   90.00
_cell.angle_beta   90.00
_cell.angle_gamma   90.00
#
_symmetry.space_group_name_H-M   'P 1'
#
loop_
_entity.id
_entity.type
_entity.pdbx_description
1 polymer ?
#
loop_
_entity_poly.entity_id
_entity_poly.type
_entity_poly.pdbx_seq_one_letter_code
_entity_poly.pdbx_strand_id
1 'polypeptide(L)'
;MADQDADSRDDPPATPRMTTYARGVRTALRQNASAYGFSISITVSYGLVSGPRSSITAGQTIAFGAGAALAFVVVGAVFVAVTSRGSLLESRQALTFSGGVDLLSVAAAIAAGYGLSQITGPWAWPLTGAGTVTCYLLVG
;
A
#
# COMPACT_ATOMS: atom_id res chain seq x y z
N MET A 1 8.76 -52.78 29.52
CA MET A 1 8.91 -51.91 28.34
C MET A 1 7.64 -51.11 28.25
N ALA A 2 7.58 -50.04 29.03
CA ALA A 2 6.43 -49.16 29.17
C ALA A 2 6.76 -47.83 28.50
N ASP A 3 5.72 -47.15 28.07
CA ASP A 3 5.67 -45.71 27.82
C ASP A 3 6.14 -45.23 26.44
N GLN A 4 5.23 -45.32 25.46
CA GLN A 4 5.27 -44.46 24.27
C GLN A 4 3.88 -44.36 23.61
N ASP A 5 2.89 -43.79 24.30
CA ASP A 5 1.64 -43.32 23.68
C ASP A 5 1.15 -42.04 24.39
N ALA A 6 2.10 -41.17 24.73
CA ALA A 6 1.79 -39.83 25.23
C ALA A 6 1.76 -38.86 24.05
N ASP A 7 0.63 -38.17 23.95
CA ASP A 7 0.50 -36.82 23.39
C ASP A 7 0.24 -36.70 21.88
N SER A 8 -0.75 -37.45 21.38
CA SER A 8 -1.57 -36.96 20.26
C SER A 8 -2.42 -35.79 20.75
N ARG A 9 -1.82 -34.59 20.83
CA ARG A 9 -2.60 -33.36 21.00
C ARG A 9 -3.46 -33.21 19.76
N ASP A 10 -4.71 -33.63 19.87
CA ASP A 10 -5.78 -33.22 18.98
C ASP A 10 -5.88 -31.69 19.09
N ASP A 11 -5.12 -30.98 18.25
CA ASP A 11 -5.39 -29.58 17.99
C ASP A 11 -6.86 -29.50 17.54
N PRO A 12 -7.73 -28.81 18.30
CA PRO A 12 -9.15 -28.80 18.00
C PRO A 12 -9.32 -28.29 16.57
N PRO A 13 -10.08 -29.00 15.71
CA PRO A 13 -10.23 -28.60 14.32
C PRO A 13 -10.81 -27.19 14.31
N ALA A 14 -10.04 -26.24 13.78
CA ALA A 14 -10.47 -24.86 13.60
C ALA A 14 -11.86 -24.91 12.95
N THR A 15 -12.87 -24.41 13.67
CA THR A 15 -14.28 -24.62 13.30
C THR A 15 -14.50 -24.24 11.82
N PRO A 16 -15.32 -24.98 11.05
CA PRO A 16 -15.49 -24.80 9.60
C PRO A 16 -15.79 -23.35 9.16
N ARG A 17 -16.35 -22.54 10.06
CA ARG A 17 -16.60 -21.11 9.86
C ARG A 17 -15.32 -20.27 9.89
N MET A 18 -14.38 -20.61 10.78
CA MET A 18 -13.10 -19.91 10.93
C MET A 18 -12.18 -20.15 9.75
N THR A 19 -12.16 -21.37 9.20
CA THR A 19 -11.41 -21.70 7.98
C THR A 19 -12.00 -21.05 6.74
N THR A 20 -13.33 -20.97 6.65
CA THR A 20 -14.04 -20.28 5.56
C THR A 20 -13.84 -18.76 5.64
N TYR A 21 -13.95 -18.18 6.83
CA TYR A 21 -13.68 -16.77 7.08
C TYR A 21 -12.22 -16.41 6.77
N ALA A 22 -11.26 -17.19 7.27
CA ALA A 22 -9.84 -16.98 6.99
C ALA A 22 -9.53 -17.08 5.48
N ARG A 23 -10.18 -18.01 4.76
CA ARG A 23 -10.04 -18.13 3.31
C ARG A 23 -10.68 -16.95 2.57
N GLY A 24 -11.83 -16.46 3.05
CA GLY A 24 -12.50 -15.27 2.53
C GLY A 24 -11.66 -14.01 2.71
N VAL A 25 -11.14 -13.77 3.93
CA VAL A 25 -10.24 -12.67 4.26
C VAL A 25 -8.95 -12.75 3.43
N ARG A 26 -8.33 -13.93 3.34
CA ARG A 26 -7.13 -14.11 2.51
C ARG A 26 -7.39 -13.81 1.04
N THR A 27 -8.56 -14.17 0.52
CA THR A 27 -8.94 -13.90 -0.88
C THR A 27 -9.17 -12.41 -1.10
N ALA A 28 -9.94 -11.76 -0.22
CA ALA A 28 -10.21 -10.33 -0.29
C ALA A 28 -8.93 -9.50 -0.17
N LEU A 29 -8.05 -9.85 0.77
CA LEU A 29 -6.74 -9.23 0.93
C LEU A 29 -5.88 -9.45 -0.31
N ARG A 30 -5.79 -10.66 -0.85
CA ARG A 30 -4.94 -10.91 -2.03
C ARG A 30 -5.42 -10.17 -3.28
N GLN A 31 -6.72 -9.94 -3.43
CA GLN A 31 -7.28 -9.24 -4.59
C GLN A 31 -7.25 -7.71 -4.45
N ASN A 32 -7.19 -7.18 -3.23
CA ASN A 32 -7.27 -5.73 -2.97
C ASN A 32 -6.07 -5.20 -2.16
N ALA A 33 -5.03 -6.00 -1.92
CA ALA A 33 -3.89 -5.65 -1.08
C ALA A 33 -3.23 -4.34 -1.54
N SER A 34 -3.06 -4.17 -2.85
CA SER A 34 -2.52 -2.96 -3.44
C SER A 34 -3.43 -1.74 -3.22
N ALA A 35 -4.74 -1.88 -3.42
CA ALA A 35 -5.68 -0.79 -3.15
C ALA A 35 -5.68 -0.38 -1.66
N TYR A 36 -5.63 -1.36 -0.75
CA TYR A 36 -5.55 -1.10 0.68
C TYR A 36 -4.21 -0.46 1.07
N GLY A 37 -3.09 -0.97 0.55
CA GLY A 37 -1.77 -0.41 0.78
C GLY A 37 -1.65 1.03 0.31
N PHE A 38 -2.17 1.34 -0.87
CA PHE A 38 -2.26 2.69 -1.39
C PHE A 38 -3.05 3.61 -0.45
N SER A 39 -4.24 3.18 -0.02
CA SER A 39 -5.09 3.95 0.90
C SER A 39 -4.43 4.20 2.25
N ILE A 40 -3.78 3.19 2.83
CA ILE A 40 -3.03 3.31 4.08
C ILE A 40 -1.91 4.33 3.91
N SER A 41 -1.13 4.23 2.83
CA SER A 41 0.00 5.12 2.56
C SER A 41 -0.43 6.58 2.44
N ILE A 42 -1.53 6.84 1.72
CA ILE A 42 -2.12 8.18 1.58
C ILE A 42 -2.57 8.71 2.94
N THR A 43 -3.30 7.90 3.71
CA THR A 43 -3.84 8.31 5.01
C THR A 43 -2.73 8.65 6.00
N VAL A 44 -1.73 7.78 6.10
CA VAL A 44 -0.57 7.99 6.98
C VAL A 44 0.20 9.23 6.54
N SER A 45 0.52 9.37 5.25
CA SER A 45 1.30 10.50 4.74
C SER A 45 0.56 11.83 4.90
N TYR A 46 -0.77 11.83 4.73
CA TYR A 46 -1.59 12.99 5.02
C TYR A 46 -1.50 13.37 6.51
N GLY A 47 -1.59 12.40 7.42
CA GLY A 47 -1.39 12.61 8.85
C GLY A 47 0.01 13.15 9.17
N LEU A 48 1.05 12.67 8.49
CA LEU A 48 2.44 13.11 8.68
C LEU A 48 2.65 14.57 8.27
N VAL A 49 2.11 15.00 7.13
CA VAL A 49 2.22 16.41 6.69
C VAL A 49 1.31 17.35 7.46
N SER A 50 0.20 16.83 7.99
CA SER A 50 -0.67 17.54 8.90
C SER A 50 0.04 17.89 10.21
N GLY A 51 0.81 16.94 10.76
CA GLY A 51 1.54 17.11 12.02
C GLY A 51 0.60 17.46 13.19
N PRO A 52 1.10 18.08 14.27
CA PRO A 52 0.28 18.51 15.41
C PRO A 52 -0.49 19.82 15.13
N ARG A 53 -0.63 20.25 13.87
CA ARG A 53 -1.28 21.53 13.55
C ARG A 53 -2.77 21.46 13.88
N SER A 54 -3.22 22.41 14.69
CA SER A 54 -4.63 22.54 15.08
C SER A 54 -5.53 23.07 13.96
N SER A 55 -4.96 23.71 12.93
CA SER A 55 -5.70 24.20 11.76
C SER A 55 -5.04 23.76 10.46
N ILE A 56 -5.70 22.84 9.77
CA ILE A 56 -5.39 22.46 8.40
C ILE A 56 -6.41 23.17 7.52
N THR A 57 -5.93 23.93 6.55
CA THR A 57 -6.81 24.67 5.64
C THR A 57 -7.31 23.76 4.51
N ALA A 58 -8.50 24.03 3.97
CA ALA A 58 -9.02 23.29 2.82
C ALA A 58 -8.05 23.33 1.61
N GLY A 59 -7.37 24.46 1.40
CA GLY A 59 -6.38 24.61 0.33
C GLY A 59 -5.19 23.66 0.47
N GLN A 60 -4.74 23.39 1.71
CA GLN A 60 -3.69 22.43 2.00
C GLN A 60 -4.12 20.99 1.70
N THR A 61 -5.33 20.61 2.10
CA THR A 61 -5.91 19.29 1.79
C THR A 61 -6.07 19.11 0.28
N ILE A 62 -6.58 20.12 -0.42
CA ILE A 62 -6.71 20.10 -1.88
C ILE A 62 -5.34 19.99 -2.55
N ALA A 63 -4.34 20.75 -2.10
CA ALA A 63 -3.00 20.71 -2.68
C ALA A 63 -2.33 19.34 -2.51
N PHE A 64 -2.48 18.70 -1.34
CA PHE A 64 -2.02 17.32 -1.13
C PHE A 64 -2.71 16.34 -2.08
N GLY A 65 -4.04 16.39 -2.16
CA GLY A 65 -4.82 15.53 -3.05
C GLY A 65 -4.45 15.74 -4.53
N ALA A 66 -4.26 16.98 -4.95
CA ALA A 66 -3.85 17.33 -6.32
C ALA A 66 -2.45 16.82 -6.65
N GLY A 67 -1.49 16.95 -5.71
CA GLY A 67 -0.15 16.40 -5.89
C GLY A 67 -0.16 14.88 -6.04
N ALA A 68 -0.92 14.19 -5.18
CA ALA A 68 -1.12 12.74 -5.26
C ALA A 68 -1.76 12.30 -6.60
N ALA A 69 -2.84 12.96 -7.02
CA ALA A 69 -3.53 12.66 -8.28
C ALA A 69 -2.63 12.92 -9.50
N LEU A 70 -1.89 14.03 -9.51
CA LEU A 70 -0.96 14.35 -10.59
C LEU A 70 0.14 13.29 -10.73
N ALA A 71 0.75 12.89 -9.60
CA ALA A 71 1.74 11.82 -9.58
C ALA A 71 1.19 10.50 -10.12
N PHE A 72 -0.04 10.14 -9.72
CA PHE A 72 -0.70 8.93 -10.21
C PHE A 72 -0.86 8.94 -11.73
N VAL A 73 -1.39 10.05 -12.28
CA VAL A 73 -1.60 10.21 -13.72
C VAL A 73 -0.29 10.20 -14.48
N VAL A 74 0.74 10.91 -13.99
CA VAL A 74 2.05 10.98 -14.66
C VAL A 74 2.74 9.61 -14.66
N VAL A 75 2.82 8.93 -13.53
CA VAL A 75 3.45 7.60 -13.44
C VAL A 75 2.69 6.59 -14.29
N GLY A 76 1.36 6.60 -14.23
CA GLY A 76 0.52 5.74 -15.06
C GLY A 76 0.70 6.01 -16.56
N ALA A 77 0.74 7.27 -16.98
CA ALA A 77 0.97 7.66 -18.37
C ALA A 77 2.36 7.23 -18.86
N VAL A 78 3.40 7.41 -18.04
CA VAL A 78 4.76 6.94 -18.36
C VAL A 78 4.80 5.42 -18.49
N PHE A 79 4.18 4.69 -17.56
CA PHE A 79 4.10 3.23 -17.63
C PHE A 79 3.40 2.79 -18.92
N VAL A 80 2.23 3.35 -19.23
CA VAL A 80 1.50 3.05 -20.48
C VAL A 80 2.35 3.38 -21.71
N ALA A 81 3.03 4.53 -21.74
CA ALA A 81 3.85 4.95 -22.87
C ALA A 81 5.10 4.06 -23.08
N VAL A 82 5.71 3.57 -22.00
CA VAL A 82 6.88 2.68 -22.06
C VAL A 82 6.45 1.27 -22.47
N THR A 83 5.39 0.73 -21.86
CA THR A 83 4.94 -0.65 -22.11
C THR A 83 4.19 -0.79 -23.43
N SER A 84 3.50 0.24 -23.92
CA SER A 84 2.88 0.22 -25.26
C SER A 84 3.90 0.14 -26.41
N ARG A 85 5.18 0.45 -26.15
CA ARG A 85 6.28 0.32 -27.13
C ARG A 85 6.96 -1.05 -27.11
N GLY A 86 6.65 -1.90 -26.13
CA GLY A 86 7.21 -3.24 -26.00
C GLY A 86 6.12 -4.24 -25.59
N SER A 87 5.69 -5.08 -26.53
CA SER A 87 4.81 -6.23 -26.28
C SER A 87 5.25 -7.01 -25.03
N LEU A 88 4.47 -6.95 -23.94
CA LEU A 88 4.66 -7.82 -22.79
C LEU A 88 3.55 -8.88 -22.75
N LEU A 89 3.94 -10.08 -23.20
CA LEU A 89 3.47 -11.35 -22.66
C LEU A 89 3.68 -11.38 -21.14
N GLU A 90 2.84 -12.17 -20.46
CA GLU A 90 2.97 -12.62 -19.06
C GLU A 90 2.07 -11.93 -18.00
N SER A 91 0.76 -11.86 -18.24
CA SER A 91 -0.25 -11.51 -17.21
C SER A 91 -0.46 -12.56 -16.10
N ARG A 92 0.39 -13.60 -15.98
CA ARG A 92 0.16 -14.72 -15.04
C ARG A 92 1.20 -14.87 -13.94
N GLN A 93 2.43 -14.42 -14.15
CA GLN A 93 3.52 -14.61 -13.18
C GLN A 93 3.60 -13.50 -12.11
N ALA A 94 3.00 -12.33 -12.36
CA ALA A 94 2.99 -11.18 -11.44
C ALA A 94 2.09 -11.37 -10.18
N LEU A 95 1.15 -12.33 -10.21
CA LEU A 95 0.12 -12.49 -9.16
C LEU A 95 0.59 -13.17 -7.86
N THR A 96 1.80 -13.74 -7.84
CA THR A 96 2.33 -14.45 -6.66
C THR A 96 3.28 -13.57 -5.82
N PHE A 97 3.85 -12.51 -6.40
CA PHE A 97 4.76 -11.58 -5.72
C PHE A 97 4.07 -10.34 -5.11
N SER A 98 2.82 -10.07 -5.49
CA SER A 98 2.09 -8.84 -5.14
C SER A 98 2.05 -8.52 -3.64
N GLY A 99 1.75 -9.48 -2.76
CA GLY A 99 1.50 -9.17 -1.34
C GLY A 99 2.73 -8.69 -0.54
N GLY A 100 3.93 -9.17 -0.87
CA GLY A 100 5.18 -8.70 -0.24
C GLY A 100 5.68 -7.39 -0.83
N VAL A 101 5.47 -7.22 -2.14
CA VAL A 101 5.75 -6.00 -2.88
C VAL A 101 4.82 -4.87 -2.42
N ASP A 102 3.56 -5.17 -2.08
CA ASP A 102 2.61 -4.21 -1.50
C ASP A 102 3.10 -3.64 -0.17
N LEU A 103 3.58 -4.49 0.76
CA LEU A 103 4.10 -4.03 2.05
C LEU A 103 5.36 -3.17 1.92
N LEU A 104 6.28 -3.56 1.03
CA LEU A 104 7.49 -2.79 0.75
C LEU A 104 7.13 -1.43 0.14
N SER A 105 6.15 -1.40 -0.77
CA SER A 105 5.63 -0.18 -1.39
C SER A 105 4.97 0.74 -0.38
N VAL A 106 4.17 0.19 0.55
CA VAL A 106 3.59 0.96 1.66
C VAL A 106 4.69 1.57 2.52
N ALA A 107 5.68 0.78 2.94
CA ALA A 107 6.74 1.27 3.81
C ALA A 107 7.58 2.36 3.12
N ALA A 108 7.94 2.15 1.85
CA ALA A 108 8.69 3.13 1.06
C ALA A 108 7.88 4.42 0.84
N ALA A 109 6.60 4.31 0.52
CA ALA A 109 5.71 5.44 0.34
C ALA A 109 5.53 6.27 1.62
N ILE A 110 5.40 5.61 2.77
CA ILE A 110 5.34 6.27 4.08
C ILE A 110 6.68 6.96 4.40
N ALA A 111 7.81 6.30 4.14
CA ALA A 111 9.14 6.88 4.37
C ALA A 111 9.38 8.12 3.49
N ALA A 112 9.00 8.05 2.21
CA ALA A 112 9.04 9.19 1.29
C ALA A 112 8.11 10.32 1.75
N GLY A 113 6.88 9.98 2.15
CA GLY A 113 5.91 10.93 2.72
C GLY A 113 6.45 11.61 3.97
N TYR A 114 7.09 10.86 4.88
CA TYR A 114 7.73 11.41 6.06
C TYR A 114 8.89 12.37 5.73
N GLY A 115 9.76 11.99 4.79
CA GLY A 115 10.87 12.85 4.37
C GLY A 115 10.38 14.16 3.75
N LEU A 116 9.35 14.09 2.92
CA LEU A 116 8.75 15.26 2.26
C LEU A 116 7.90 16.11 3.20
N SER A 117 7.32 15.51 4.25
CA SER A 117 6.57 16.26 5.26
C SER A 117 7.46 17.17 6.11
N GLN A 118 8.78 16.94 6.13
CA GLN A 118 9.74 17.82 6.79
C GLN A 118 9.96 19.14 6.03
N ILE A 119 9.54 19.24 4.77
CA ILE A 119 9.60 20.48 4.00
C ILE A 119 8.68 21.50 4.68
N THR A 120 9.17 22.73 4.87
CA THR A 120 8.38 23.81 5.46
C THR A 120 7.63 24.59 4.37
N GLY A 121 6.45 25.10 4.72
CA GLY A 121 5.66 25.96 3.85
C GLY A 121 4.60 25.23 3.00
N PRO A 122 3.98 25.93 2.04
CA PRO A 122 2.81 25.44 1.32
C PRO A 122 3.12 24.27 0.39
N TRP A 123 4.36 24.18 -0.10
CA TRP A 123 4.81 23.10 -1.00
C TRP A 123 4.91 21.73 -0.33
N ALA A 124 4.99 21.68 1.00
CA ALA A 124 5.02 20.42 1.75
C ALA A 124 3.82 19.53 1.40
N TRP A 125 2.65 20.13 1.19
CA TRP A 125 1.39 19.42 0.95
C TRP A 125 1.37 18.70 -0.40
N PRO A 126 1.51 19.39 -1.55
CA PRO A 126 1.52 18.72 -2.85
C PRO A 126 2.73 17.80 -3.00
N LEU A 127 3.90 18.15 -2.44
CA LEU A 127 5.10 17.31 -2.53
C LEU A 127 4.94 16.02 -1.74
N THR A 128 4.44 16.07 -0.51
CA THR A 128 4.16 14.86 0.28
C THR A 128 3.20 13.94 -0.47
N GLY A 129 2.06 14.47 -0.94
CA GLY A 129 1.07 13.69 -1.69
C GLY A 129 1.66 13.06 -2.95
N ALA A 130 2.37 13.84 -3.75
CA ALA A 130 3.01 13.37 -4.98
C ALA A 130 4.06 12.30 -4.70
N GLY A 131 4.96 12.55 -3.76
CA GLY A 131 6.06 11.63 -3.43
C GLY A 131 5.57 10.32 -2.83
N THR A 132 4.54 10.33 -1.99
CA THR A 132 3.89 9.11 -1.49
C THR A 132 3.37 8.26 -2.65
N VAL A 133 2.62 8.86 -3.59
CA VAL A 133 2.07 8.13 -4.74
C VAL A 133 3.15 7.62 -5.67
N THR A 134 4.11 8.48 -6.05
CA THR A 134 5.21 8.08 -6.93
C THR A 134 6.01 6.93 -6.32
N CYS A 135 6.36 7.03 -5.03
CA CYS A 135 7.12 5.97 -4.38
C CYS A 135 6.32 4.66 -4.28
N TYR A 136 5.04 4.74 -3.93
CA TYR A 136 4.16 3.57 -3.90
C TYR A 136 4.11 2.85 -5.25
N LEU A 137 3.92 3.59 -6.34
CA LEU A 137 3.77 3.03 -7.69
C LEU A 137 5.08 2.57 -8.34
N LEU A 138 6.24 3.07 -7.89
CA LEU A 138 7.54 2.67 -8.43
C LEU A 138 8.11 1.44 -7.72
N VAL A 139 7.72 1.21 -6.47
CA VAL A 139 8.15 0.05 -5.69
C VAL A 139 7.20 -1.13 -5.90
N GLY A 140 5.93 -0.85 -6.20
CA GLY A 140 4.83 -1.81 -6.38
C GLY A 140 4.73 -2.36 -7.79
#